data_AF-A0A369RUM0-F1
#
_entry.id   AF-A0A369RUM0-F1
#
_cell.length_a   1.000
_cell.length_b   1.000
_cell.length_c   1.000
_cell.angle_alpha   90.00
_cell.angle_beta   90.00
_cell.angle_gamma   90.00
#
_symmetry.space_group_name_H-M   'P 1'
#
loop_
_entity.id
_entity.type
_entity.pdbx_description
1 polymer ?
#
loop_
_entity_poly.entity_id
_entity_poly.type
_entity_poly.pdbx_seq_one_letter_code
_entity_poly.pdbx_strand_id
1 'polypeptide(L)'
;MATEATWTADMEVKLFRAMKGHKPVGVHKHFQMAFIHQRLQELTGENLSVKSVWDHLNTLYDLAALDEMEIYSMPTEEVDFSLPEDYISESALPIVDDDSSPARKRAKASTPQPSSPGIKRKR
;
A
#
# COMPACT_ATOMS: atom_id res chain seq x y z
N MET A 1 -10.37 6.60 20.88
CA MET A 1 -8.90 6.59 20.70
C MET A 1 -8.46 5.14 20.74
N ALA A 2 -7.69 4.67 19.76
CA ALA A 2 -7.20 3.28 19.75
C ALA A 2 -6.16 3.13 20.87
N THR A 3 -6.28 2.06 21.65
CA THR A 3 -5.38 1.77 22.78
C THR A 3 -4.22 0.91 22.31
N GLU A 4 -3.04 1.10 22.93
CA GLU A 4 -1.97 0.10 22.84
C GLU A 4 -2.45 -1.18 23.53
N ALA A 5 -2.29 -2.32 22.86
CA ALA A 5 -2.77 -3.60 23.37
C ALA A 5 -1.76 -4.19 24.37
N THR A 6 -2.25 -4.60 25.55
CA THR A 6 -1.47 -5.43 26.47
C THR A 6 -1.59 -6.89 26.04
N TRP A 7 -0.55 -7.44 25.42
CA TRP A 7 -0.54 -8.82 24.93
C TRP A 7 -0.46 -9.83 26.08
N THR A 8 -1.61 -10.37 26.47
CA THR A 8 -1.72 -11.52 27.37
C THR A 8 -1.88 -12.81 26.57
N ALA A 9 -1.58 -13.96 27.18
CA ALA A 9 -1.75 -15.27 26.53
C ALA A 9 -3.18 -15.48 25.99
N ASP A 10 -4.22 -14.99 26.69
CA ASP A 10 -5.60 -15.05 26.21
C ASP A 10 -5.84 -14.20 24.95
N MET A 11 -5.20 -13.02 24.86
CA MET A 11 -5.23 -12.17 23.66
C MET A 11 -4.53 -12.85 22.49
N GLU A 12 -3.39 -13.48 22.71
CA GLU A 12 -2.64 -14.22 21.69
C GLU A 12 -3.46 -15.41 21.15
N VAL A 13 -4.15 -16.15 22.03
CA VAL A 13 -5.06 -17.22 21.60
C VAL A 13 -6.17 -16.68 20.70
N LYS A 14 -6.73 -15.50 21.00
CA LYS A 14 -7.72 -14.84 20.14
C LYS A 14 -7.11 -14.39 18.81
N LEU A 15 -5.88 -13.87 18.82
CA LEU A 15 -5.13 -13.50 17.61
C LEU A 15 -4.92 -14.71 16.70
N PHE A 16 -4.45 -15.84 17.23
CA PHE A 16 -4.24 -17.04 16.42
C PHE A 16 -5.54 -17.62 15.86
N ARG A 17 -6.66 -17.46 16.59
CA ARG A 17 -7.99 -17.78 16.04
C ARG A 17 -8.39 -16.85 14.92
N ALA A 18 -8.10 -15.55 15.02
CA ALA A 18 -8.36 -14.55 13.99
C ALA A 18 -7.50 -14.74 12.73
N MET A 19 -6.26 -15.22 12.89
CA MET A 19 -5.34 -15.55 11.79
C MET A 19 -5.71 -16.83 11.03
N LYS A 20 -6.68 -17.62 11.51
CA LYS A 20 -7.05 -18.87 10.85
C LYS A 20 -7.65 -18.58 9.48
N GLY A 21 -6.89 -18.86 8.43
CA GLY A 21 -7.28 -18.59 7.03
C GLY A 21 -6.88 -17.21 6.50
N HIS A 22 -6.18 -16.40 7.29
CA HIS A 22 -5.63 -15.10 6.88
C HIS A 22 -4.14 -15.03 7.19
N LYS A 23 -3.33 -14.78 6.17
CA LYS A 23 -1.87 -14.71 6.25
C LYS A 23 -1.44 -13.22 6.22
N PRO A 24 -0.70 -12.72 7.22
CA PRO A 24 -0.28 -11.31 7.27
C PRO A 24 0.89 -11.00 6.31
N VAL A 25 1.12 -11.79 5.27
CA VAL A 25 2.19 -11.62 4.27
C VAL A 25 1.63 -11.86 2.86
N GLY A 26 2.41 -11.50 1.84
CA GLY A 26 2.06 -11.56 0.42
C GLY A 26 1.56 -10.23 -0.16
N VAL A 27 1.20 -10.23 -1.45
CA VAL A 27 0.71 -9.04 -2.18
C VAL A 27 -0.46 -8.36 -1.45
N HIS A 28 -1.33 -9.16 -0.86
CA HIS A 28 -2.54 -8.68 -0.19
C HIS A 28 -2.40 -8.56 1.34
N LYS A 29 -1.18 -8.52 1.88
CA LYS A 29 -0.91 -8.51 3.33
C LYS A 29 -1.68 -7.44 4.11
N HIS A 30 -1.87 -6.26 3.51
CA HIS A 30 -2.63 -5.19 4.15
C HIS A 30 -4.12 -5.51 4.28
N PHE A 31 -4.72 -6.13 3.27
CA PHE A 31 -6.13 -6.56 3.32
C PHE A 31 -6.30 -7.73 4.27
N GLN A 32 -5.39 -8.71 4.22
CA GLN A 32 -5.42 -9.85 5.15
C GLN A 32 -5.27 -9.38 6.60
N MET A 33 -4.42 -8.38 6.86
CA MET A 33 -4.32 -7.77 8.17
C MET A 33 -5.60 -7.06 8.60
N ALA A 34 -6.27 -6.35 7.69
CA ALA A 34 -7.55 -5.71 8.02
C ALA A 34 -8.59 -6.74 8.49
N PHE A 35 -8.66 -7.91 7.84
CA PHE A 35 -9.54 -9.01 8.29
C PHE A 35 -9.12 -9.59 9.64
N ILE A 36 -7.83 -9.83 9.86
CA ILE A 36 -7.31 -10.31 11.15
C ILE A 36 -7.67 -9.32 12.26
N HIS A 37 -7.45 -8.03 12.02
CA HIS A 37 -7.71 -6.96 12.96
C HIS A 37 -9.20 -6.84 13.30
N GLN A 38 -10.07 -6.82 12.28
CA GLN A 38 -11.52 -6.81 12.48
C GLN A 38 -11.96 -8.02 13.32
N ARG A 39 -11.49 -9.21 12.96
CA ARG A 39 -11.85 -10.44 13.68
C ARG A 39 -11.34 -10.45 15.12
N LEU A 40 -10.15 -9.89 15.36
CA LEU A 40 -9.60 -9.76 16.70
C LEU A 40 -10.40 -8.79 17.57
N GLN A 41 -10.87 -7.68 17.00
CA GLN A 41 -11.74 -6.73 17.69
C GLN A 41 -13.08 -7.39 18.07
N GLU A 42 -13.68 -8.19 17.18
CA GLU A 42 -14.90 -8.95 17.48
C GLU A 42 -14.72 -9.96 18.63
N LEU A 43 -13.56 -10.62 18.72
CA LEU A 43 -13.26 -11.61 19.77
C LEU A 43 -12.86 -10.97 21.12
N THR A 44 -12.32 -9.75 21.08
CA THR A 44 -11.83 -9.05 22.27
C THR A 44 -12.89 -8.13 22.85
N GLY A 45 -13.75 -7.53 22.02
CA GLY A 45 -14.69 -6.49 22.41
C GLY A 45 -14.02 -5.12 22.61
N GLU A 46 -12.74 -4.99 22.27
CA GLU A 46 -11.94 -3.77 22.47
C GLU A 46 -11.38 -3.25 21.15
N ASN A 47 -11.21 -1.93 21.06
CA ASN A 47 -10.68 -1.26 19.88
C ASN A 47 -9.14 -1.21 19.91
N LEU A 48 -8.51 -2.27 19.41
CA LEU A 48 -7.05 -2.34 19.27
C LEU A 48 -6.56 -1.54 18.06
N SER A 49 -5.34 -1.02 18.13
CA SER A 49 -4.66 -0.41 16.98
C SER A 49 -4.12 -1.48 16.03
N VAL A 50 -4.36 -1.33 14.72
CA VAL A 50 -3.79 -2.22 13.67
C VAL A 50 -2.27 -2.28 13.78
N LYS A 51 -1.62 -1.15 14.12
CA LYS A 51 -0.17 -1.09 14.31
C LYS A 51 0.30 -1.98 15.44
N SER A 52 -0.43 -2.04 16.55
CA SER A 52 -0.08 -2.90 17.69
C SER A 52 -0.10 -4.39 17.31
N VAL A 53 -1.02 -4.79 16.43
CA VAL A 53 -1.07 -6.16 15.88
C VAL A 53 0.14 -6.47 15.00
N TRP A 54 0.52 -5.54 14.12
CA TRP A 54 1.75 -5.69 13.31
C TRP A 54 2.99 -5.78 14.18
N ASP A 55 3.14 -4.87 15.13
CA ASP A 55 4.31 -4.80 16.00
C ASP A 55 4.44 -6.12 16.78
N HIS A 56 3.35 -6.65 17.31
CA HIS A 56 3.37 -7.93 18.02
C HIS A 56 3.65 -9.13 17.10
N LEU A 57 3.06 -9.19 15.90
CA LEU A 57 3.36 -10.27 14.96
C LEU A 57 4.82 -10.25 14.51
N ASN A 58 5.45 -9.08 14.38
CA ASN A 58 6.88 -8.95 14.12
C ASN A 58 7.76 -9.43 15.29
N THR A 59 7.25 -9.45 16.53
CA THR A 59 7.97 -10.04 17.66
C THR A 59 7.90 -11.57 17.68
N LEU A 60 6.85 -12.15 17.09
CA LEU A 60 6.61 -13.60 17.07
C LEU A 60 7.16 -14.28 15.80
N TYR A 61 7.12 -13.58 14.66
CA TYR A 61 7.46 -14.10 13.35
C TYR A 61 8.36 -13.13 12.59
N ASP A 62 9.25 -13.69 11.76
CA ASP A 62 9.97 -12.93 10.75
C ASP A 62 9.08 -12.71 9.52
N LEU A 63 8.23 -11.69 9.58
CA LEU A 63 7.28 -11.40 8.51
C LEU A 63 7.98 -11.04 7.18
N ALA A 64 9.20 -10.50 7.22
CA ALA A 64 9.94 -10.14 6.01
C ALA A 64 10.39 -11.39 5.26
N ALA A 65 11.04 -12.33 5.95
CA ALA A 65 11.44 -13.60 5.34
C ALA A 65 10.23 -14.38 4.80
N LEU A 66 9.10 -14.35 5.51
CA LEU A 66 7.86 -15.01 5.06
C LEU A 66 7.23 -14.36 3.82
N ASP A 67 7.37 -13.04 3.65
CA ASP A 67 6.88 -12.28 2.49
C ASP A 67 7.71 -12.58 1.24
N GLU A 68 9.04 -12.74 1.39
CA GLU A 68 9.96 -13.08 0.30
C GLU A 68 9.79 -14.51 -0.21
N MET A 69 9.43 -15.44 0.67
CA MET A 69 9.19 -16.84 0.31
C MET A 69 7.85 -17.06 -0.39
N GLU A 70 6.98 -16.06 -0.44
CA GLU A 70 5.65 -16.20 -1.02
C GLU A 70 5.72 -16.24 -2.55
N ILE A 71 5.20 -17.33 -3.13
CA ILE A 71 5.17 -17.53 -4.57
C ILE A 71 3.92 -16.84 -5.14
N TYR A 72 4.12 -15.79 -5.93
CA TYR A 72 3.04 -15.06 -6.57
C TYR A 72 2.58 -15.78 -7.85
N SER A 73 1.27 -16.07 -7.94
CA SER A 73 0.67 -16.70 -9.12
C SER A 73 0.54 -15.74 -10.31
N MET A 74 0.68 -14.43 -10.08
CA MET A 74 0.67 -13.40 -11.11
C MET A 74 2.03 -12.70 -11.16
N PRO A 75 2.49 -12.30 -12.36
CA PRO A 75 3.67 -11.46 -12.48
C PRO A 75 3.46 -10.18 -11.66
N THR A 76 4.29 -9.98 -10.64
CA THR A 76 4.27 -8.79 -9.78
C THR A 76 5.41 -7.83 -10.14
N GLU A 77 6.18 -8.16 -11.18
CA GLU A 77 7.24 -7.27 -11.69
C GLU A 77 6.62 -5.94 -12.14
N GLU A 78 7.23 -4.84 -11.72
CA GLU A 78 6.88 -3.52 -12.21
C GLU A 78 7.37 -3.39 -13.66
N VAL A 79 6.44 -3.54 -14.61
CA VAL A 79 6.71 -3.36 -16.04
C VAL A 79 6.10 -2.04 -16.48
N ASP A 80 6.84 -1.26 -17.26
CA ASP A 80 6.29 -0.07 -17.91
C ASP A 80 5.07 -0.47 -18.74
N PHE A 81 3.98 0.26 -18.57
CA PHE A 81 2.75 0.00 -19.32
C PHE A 81 3.01 0.20 -20.81
N SER A 82 3.00 -0.88 -21.57
CA SER A 82 2.94 -0.88 -23.02
C SER A 82 1.58 -1.42 -23.47
N LEU A 83 0.90 -0.65 -24.32
CA LEU A 83 -0.33 -1.11 -24.93
C LEU A 83 0.00 -2.18 -25.99
N PRO A 84 -0.69 -3.34 -26.02
CA PRO A 84 -0.46 -4.32 -27.09
C PRO A 84 -0.74 -3.69 -28.46
N GLU A 85 0.05 -4.08 -29.47
CA GLU A 85 0.05 -3.46 -30.80
C GLU A 85 -1.34 -3.41 -31.44
N ASP A 86 -2.18 -4.41 -31.16
CA ASP A 86 -3.56 -4.53 -31.66
C ASP A 86 -4.48 -3.36 -31.23
N TYR A 87 -4.15 -2.67 -30.13
CA TYR A 87 -4.94 -1.54 -29.63
C TYR A 87 -4.38 -0.17 -30.06
N ILE A 88 -3.15 -0.11 -30.58
CA ILE A 88 -2.51 1.14 -30.99
C ILE A 88 -3.15 1.68 -32.29
N SER A 89 -3.72 0.79 -33.11
CA SER A 89 -4.29 1.13 -34.42
C SER A 89 -5.61 1.91 -34.40
N GLU A 90 -6.35 1.91 -33.28
CA GLU A 90 -7.68 2.54 -33.23
C GLU A 90 -7.65 4.02 -32.81
N SER A 91 -6.56 4.48 -32.17
CA SER A 91 -6.35 5.89 -31.81
C SER A 91 -5.64 6.72 -32.88
N ALA A 92 -5.21 6.11 -33.99
CA ALA A 92 -4.73 6.84 -35.16
C ALA A 92 -5.92 7.44 -35.94
N LEU A 93 -6.85 8.09 -35.24
CA LEU A 93 -7.65 9.13 -35.87
C LEU A 93 -6.64 10.20 -36.32
N PRO A 94 -6.74 10.67 -37.57
CA PRO A 94 -5.83 11.69 -38.07
C PRO A 94 -5.86 12.86 -37.08
N ILE A 95 -4.69 13.21 -36.55
CA ILE A 95 -4.50 14.52 -35.93
C ILE A 95 -4.80 15.49 -37.07
N VAL A 96 -6.03 16.03 -37.08
CA VAL A 96 -6.38 17.13 -37.96
C VAL A 96 -5.53 18.29 -37.49
N ASP A 97 -4.51 18.64 -38.29
CA ASP A 97 -3.77 19.88 -38.16
C ASP A 97 -4.79 21.03 -38.30
N ASP A 98 -5.32 21.51 -37.19
CA ASP A 98 -6.08 22.76 -37.13
C ASP A 98 -5.08 23.92 -37.28
N ASP A 99 -4.65 24.14 -38.52
CA ASP A 99 -3.89 25.30 -38.96
C ASP A 99 -4.80 26.55 -38.94
N SER A 100 -5.15 27.04 -37.75
CA SER A 100 -5.50 28.45 -37.52
C SER A 100 -5.60 28.80 -36.04
N SER A 101 -4.46 29.13 -35.41
CA SER A 101 -4.47 30.22 -34.43
C SER A 101 -3.10 30.89 -34.23
N PRO A 102 -3.05 32.24 -34.20
CA PRO A 102 -1.81 32.99 -34.23
C PRO A 102 -1.06 32.95 -32.88
N ALA A 103 0.27 32.93 -33.01
CA ALA A 103 1.29 32.90 -31.96
C ALA A 103 0.93 33.66 -30.67
N ARG A 104 0.66 32.92 -29.59
CA ARG A 104 0.66 33.45 -28.22
C ARG A 104 2.10 33.43 -27.68
N LYS A 105 2.71 34.61 -27.55
CA LYS A 105 4.03 34.81 -26.93
C LYS A 105 4.03 34.22 -25.51
N ARG A 106 4.91 33.23 -25.25
CA ARG A 106 5.18 32.68 -23.90
C ARG A 106 5.75 33.78 -23.00
N ALA A 107 5.01 34.16 -21.97
CA ALA A 107 5.58 34.77 -20.77
C ALA A 107 6.10 33.64 -19.85
N LYS A 108 7.34 33.79 -19.36
CA LYS A 108 7.95 32.88 -18.38
C LYS A 108 7.10 32.84 -17.10
N ALA A 109 6.57 31.67 -16.75
CA ALA A 109 6.01 31.40 -15.44
C ALA A 109 6.86 30.33 -14.74
N SER A 110 7.20 30.64 -13.50
CA SER A 110 8.15 29.98 -12.62
C SER A 110 7.66 28.60 -12.18
N THR A 111 8.52 27.59 -12.24
CA THR A 111 8.32 26.28 -11.64
C THR A 111 8.19 26.40 -10.11
N PRO A 112 7.19 25.79 -9.45
CA PRO A 112 7.30 25.45 -8.04
C PRO A 112 7.71 23.98 -7.92
N GLN A 113 8.92 23.74 -7.38
CA GLN A 113 9.31 22.42 -6.89
C GLN A 113 8.69 22.18 -5.50
N PRO A 114 8.24 20.96 -5.17
CA PRO A 114 7.97 20.57 -3.79
C PRO A 114 9.28 20.16 -3.11
N SER A 115 9.74 20.97 -2.14
CA SER A 115 10.88 20.65 -1.27
C SER A 115 10.44 19.89 -0.02
N SER A 116 11.12 18.79 0.29
CA SER A 116 10.93 18.01 1.52
C SER A 116 11.36 18.79 2.78
N PRO A 117 10.78 18.52 3.97
CA PRO A 117 11.12 19.25 5.19
C PRO A 117 12.37 18.69 5.88
N GLY A 118 13.44 19.51 5.91
CA GLY A 118 14.68 19.25 6.64
C GLY A 118 14.67 19.78 8.09
N ILE A 119 14.86 18.86 9.03
CA ILE A 119 14.99 19.04 10.48
C ILE A 119 16.16 19.97 10.84
N LYS A 120 15.93 20.99 11.68
CA LYS A 120 17.00 21.83 12.25
C LYS A 120 17.40 21.36 13.64
N ARG A 121 18.64 20.89 13.79
CA ARG A 121 19.33 20.71 15.08
C ARG A 121 19.74 22.08 15.62
N LYS A 122 19.37 22.39 16.86
CA LYS A 122 19.73 23.63 17.57
C LYS A 122 21.01 23.39 18.37
N ARG A 123 21.95 24.33 18.22
CA ARG A 123 23.16 24.46 19.05
C ARG A 123 22.82 24.88 20.46
#